data_AF-A0A1W1CY82-F1
#
_entry.id   AF-A0A1W1CY82-F1
#
_cell.length_a   1.000
_cell.length_b   1.000
_cell.length_c   1.000
_cell.angle_alpha   90.00
_cell.angle_beta   90.00
_cell.angle_gamma   90.00
#
_symmetry.space_group_name_H-M   'P 1'
#
loop_
_entity.id
_entity.type
_entity.pdbx_description
1 polymer ?
#
loop_
_entity_poly.entity_id
_entity_poly.type
_entity_poly.pdbx_seq_one_letter_code
_entity_poly.pdbx_strand_id
1 'polypeptide(L)'
;MSKSVGLFLGKFQPPHLGHIRTILNIKNKYSRLIIGITEDERILKPKEIQNILIDVFKDFENIEVVIIHGIVEQGTAKLPNDIDVVLSGNHKVLDKLSSRYKTEFVARTEGIGYSATEIRESMLGSKMLSLKNPNINLKMELVKIATLKPLELILPSHLRNIEEMIERDKIVKKPLIVDRKNMIVLDGSHRYAYLYGEGYEYAPVILVDYDDEAIFVGKHLKHRFIKDENFTISKAEVRQRAIHENLYPPRTTRHFFPFRKEDFPIALLELRKGEKRDISHLLENISLLDEMALDRGYINEIDEEIVVIQEYLKEQYETQIKMMESNVAK
;
A
#
# COMPACT_ATOMS: atom_id res chain seq x y z
N MET A 1 7.85 37.30 29.75
CA MET A 1 7.40 35.94 30.12
C MET A 1 8.39 34.97 29.53
N SER A 2 9.04 34.13 30.34
CA SER A 2 9.94 33.08 29.81
C SER A 2 9.13 32.16 28.92
N LYS A 3 9.56 31.97 27.67
CA LYS A 3 8.89 31.03 26.77
C LYS A 3 9.04 29.63 27.35
N SER A 4 7.97 28.83 27.32
CA SER A 4 7.94 27.44 27.79
C SER A 4 8.78 26.51 26.91
N VAL A 5 9.15 25.34 27.43
CA VAL A 5 9.75 24.23 26.68
C VAL A 5 8.65 23.33 26.13
N GLY A 6 8.59 23.19 24.80
CA GLY A 6 7.59 22.38 24.12
C GLY A 6 8.16 21.04 23.65
N LEU A 7 7.39 19.96 23.76
CA LEU A 7 7.69 18.66 23.16
C LEU A 7 6.69 18.35 22.06
N PHE A 8 7.13 18.32 20.81
CA PHE A 8 6.32 17.90 19.68
C PHE A 8 6.48 16.40 19.39
N LEU A 9 5.45 15.63 19.70
CA LEU A 9 5.42 14.18 19.54
C LEU A 9 4.86 13.79 18.17
N GLY A 10 5.60 12.94 17.48
CA GLY A 10 5.18 12.36 16.21
C GLY A 10 6.01 11.16 15.79
N LYS A 11 5.46 10.42 14.84
CA LYS A 11 6.16 9.30 14.18
C LYS A 11 7.10 9.80 13.08
N PHE A 12 6.75 10.93 12.44
CA PHE A 12 7.54 11.59 11.39
C PHE A 12 7.93 10.65 10.23
N GLN A 13 7.05 9.73 9.81
CA GLN A 13 7.34 8.71 8.80
C GLN A 13 6.52 8.84 7.50
N PRO A 14 7.18 8.94 6.32
CA PRO A 14 8.52 9.49 6.12
C PRO A 14 8.56 11.00 6.49
N PRO A 15 9.73 11.57 6.83
CA PRO A 15 9.86 13.02 7.00
C PRO A 15 9.47 13.76 5.72
N HIS A 16 8.67 14.82 5.85
CA HIS A 16 8.14 15.59 4.71
C HIS A 16 8.05 17.08 5.06
N LEU A 17 7.88 17.95 4.04
CA LEU A 17 7.82 19.41 4.23
C LEU A 17 6.69 19.84 5.18
N GLY A 18 5.58 19.11 5.24
CA GLY A 18 4.54 19.29 6.27
C GLY A 18 5.06 19.23 7.70
N HIS A 19 5.87 18.22 8.04
CA HIS A 19 6.50 18.14 9.36
C HIS A 19 7.41 19.34 9.59
N ILE A 20 8.25 19.66 8.60
CA ILE A 20 9.23 20.75 8.70
C ILE A 20 8.53 22.10 8.92
N ARG A 21 7.53 22.42 8.09
CA ARG A 21 6.77 23.67 8.21
C ARG A 21 6.00 23.76 9.52
N THR A 22 5.41 22.65 9.97
CA THR A 22 4.73 22.60 11.27
C THR A 22 5.70 22.93 12.41
N ILE A 23 6.88 22.31 12.41
CA ILE A 23 7.94 22.58 13.39
C ILE A 23 8.41 24.04 13.31
N LEU A 24 8.68 24.57 12.12
CA LEU A 24 9.10 25.96 11.93
C LEU A 24 8.03 26.97 12.39
N ASN A 25 6.75 26.67 12.21
CA ASN A 25 5.65 27.53 12.64
C ASN A 25 5.53 27.58 14.17
N ILE A 26 5.76 26.46 14.86
CA ILE A 26 5.63 26.40 16.32
C ILE A 26 6.92 26.76 17.06
N LYS A 27 8.11 26.66 16.43
CA LYS A 27 9.41 26.87 17.10
C LYS A 27 9.50 28.21 17.84
N ASN A 28 8.91 29.27 17.29
CA ASN A 28 9.03 30.62 17.86
C ASN A 28 8.14 30.83 19.09
N LYS A 29 7.16 29.94 19.33
CA LYS A 29 6.30 29.97 20.53
C LYS A 29 7.03 29.50 21.80
N TYR A 30 8.08 28.70 21.63
CA TYR A 30 8.78 28.01 22.71
C TYR A 30 10.21 28.54 22.86
N SER A 31 10.79 28.48 24.07
CA SER A 31 12.21 28.82 24.30
C SER A 31 13.11 27.72 23.74
N ARG A 32 12.67 26.47 23.92
CA ARG A 32 13.23 25.25 23.35
C ARG A 32 12.10 24.37 22.86
N LEU A 33 12.24 23.83 21.66
CA LEU A 33 11.32 22.87 21.06
C LEU A 33 12.01 21.54 20.89
N ILE A 34 11.55 20.53 21.62
CA ILE A 34 12.02 19.16 21.52
C ILE A 34 11.11 18.42 20.53
N ILE A 35 11.69 17.81 19.51
CA ILE A 35 11.00 16.94 18.55
C ILE A 35 11.18 15.50 19.03
N GLY A 36 10.12 14.92 19.57
CA GLY A 36 10.11 13.57 20.10
C GLY A 36 9.64 12.56 19.05
N ILE A 37 10.57 11.77 18.53
CA ILE A 37 10.30 10.71 17.55
C ILE A 37 9.82 9.47 18.31
N THR A 38 8.55 9.12 18.17
CA THR A 38 7.98 7.92 18.78
C THR A 38 8.28 6.68 17.94
N GLU A 39 8.58 5.56 18.59
CA GLU A 39 8.83 4.28 17.93
C GLU A 39 7.59 3.75 17.19
N ASP A 40 7.82 3.14 16.03
CA ASP A 40 6.82 2.43 15.22
C ASP A 40 7.49 1.42 14.29
N GLU A 41 6.81 0.31 13.96
CA GLU A 41 7.32 -0.79 13.12
C GLU A 41 7.25 -0.47 11.60
N ARG A 42 7.53 0.77 11.19
CA ARG A 42 7.37 1.24 9.81
C ARG A 42 8.69 1.60 9.10
N ILE A 43 8.57 1.99 7.83
CA ILE A 43 9.55 2.05 6.73
C ILE A 43 10.97 2.50 7.10
N LEU A 44 11.15 3.49 7.98
CA LEU A 44 12.48 3.98 8.40
C LEU A 44 12.67 3.76 9.90
N LYS A 45 13.90 3.38 10.29
CA LYS A 45 14.24 3.25 11.70
C LYS A 45 14.22 4.64 12.37
N PRO A 46 13.78 4.77 13.64
CA PRO A 46 13.76 6.05 14.35
C PRO A 46 15.08 6.83 14.29
N LYS A 47 16.21 6.12 14.25
CA LYS A 47 17.55 6.72 14.14
C LYS A 47 17.83 7.35 12.78
N GLU A 48 17.28 6.81 11.70
CA GLU A 48 17.40 7.40 10.36
C GLU A 48 16.60 8.70 10.26
N ILE A 49 15.38 8.69 10.83
CA ILE A 49 14.53 9.88 10.93
C ILE A 49 15.20 10.96 11.80
N GLN A 50 15.79 10.57 12.92
CA GLN A 50 16.54 11.47 13.79
C GLN A 50 17.67 12.15 13.02
N ASN A 51 18.48 11.40 12.28
CA ASN A 51 19.58 11.97 11.50
C ASN A 51 19.08 12.99 10.47
N ILE A 52 17.98 12.69 9.77
CA ILE A 52 17.38 13.60 8.79
C ILE A 52 16.93 14.90 9.46
N LEU A 53 16.18 14.80 10.57
CA LEU A 53 15.66 15.98 11.26
C LEU A 53 16.79 16.79 11.91
N ILE A 54 17.84 16.14 12.44
CA ILE A 54 19.03 16.83 12.93
C ILE A 54 19.69 17.62 11.81
N ASP A 55 19.91 17.03 10.63
CA ASP A 55 20.54 17.74 9.52
C ASP A 55 19.68 18.91 9.01
N VAL A 56 18.35 18.74 8.96
CA VAL A 56 17.41 19.81 8.57
C VAL A 56 17.40 20.96 9.57
N PHE A 57 17.50 20.67 10.87
CA PHE A 57 17.37 21.66 11.93
C PHE A 57 18.69 22.07 12.59
N LYS A 58 19.84 21.67 12.06
CA LYS A 58 21.18 21.90 12.65
C LYS A 58 21.49 23.37 12.95
N ASP A 59 20.95 24.29 12.15
CA ASP A 59 21.17 25.73 12.29
C ASP A 59 20.20 26.40 13.27
N PHE A 60 19.28 25.63 13.89
CA PHE A 60 18.30 26.13 14.86
C PHE A 60 18.67 25.70 16.28
N GLU A 61 19.37 26.56 17.01
CA GLU A 61 19.83 26.31 18.39
C GLU A 61 18.69 26.02 19.38
N ASN A 62 17.47 26.45 19.07
CA ASN A 62 16.30 26.26 19.92
C ASN A 62 15.51 24.98 19.61
N ILE A 63 15.99 24.12 18.70
CA ILE A 63 15.37 22.86 18.32
C ILE A 63 16.26 21.68 18.72
N GLU A 64 15.68 20.71 19.41
CA GLU A 64 16.35 19.48 19.83
C GLU A 64 15.58 18.28 19.27
N VAL A 65 16.27 17.22 18.81
CA VAL A 65 15.63 16.02 18.25
C VAL A 65 15.99 14.79 19.08
N VAL A 66 14.98 14.15 19.68
CA VAL A 66 15.16 13.01 20.58
C VAL A 66 14.29 11.83 20.16
N ILE A 67 14.75 10.62 20.44
CA ILE A 67 13.95 9.40 20.30
C ILE A 67 13.23 9.14 21.62
N ILE A 68 11.92 8.92 21.54
CA ILE A 68 11.08 8.58 22.69
C ILE A 68 10.93 7.05 22.72
N HIS A 69 11.61 6.42 23.67
CA HIS A 69 11.53 4.98 23.90
C HIS A 69 10.26 4.63 24.67
N GLY A 70 9.56 3.59 24.22
CA GLY A 70 8.31 3.11 24.81
C GLY A 70 7.06 3.68 24.13
N ILE A 71 5.89 3.15 24.52
CA ILE A 71 4.62 3.42 23.84
C ILE A 71 3.83 4.46 24.63
N VAL A 72 3.58 5.61 24.01
CA VAL A 72 2.87 6.74 24.64
C VAL A 72 1.44 6.35 25.03
N GLU A 73 0.74 5.61 24.18
CA GLU A 73 -0.64 5.17 24.43
C GLU A 73 -0.75 4.18 25.61
N GLN A 74 0.30 3.39 25.85
CA GLN A 74 0.39 2.45 26.97
C GLN A 74 1.01 3.06 28.22
N GLY A 75 1.42 4.34 28.18
CA GLY A 75 2.03 5.04 29.32
C GLY A 75 3.46 4.58 29.67
N THR A 76 4.09 3.80 28.81
CA THR A 76 5.47 3.29 29.01
C THR A 76 6.54 4.22 28.43
N ALA A 77 6.13 5.25 27.69
CA ALA A 77 7.03 6.21 27.06
C ALA A 77 7.82 7.03 28.09
N LYS A 78 9.14 7.05 27.95
CA LYS A 78 10.04 7.89 28.75
C LYS A 78 10.19 9.25 28.10
N LEU A 79 9.40 10.22 28.58
CA LEU A 79 9.48 11.61 28.14
C LEU A 79 10.62 12.35 28.87
N PRO A 80 11.26 13.35 28.23
CA PRO A 80 12.21 14.24 28.90
C PRO A 80 11.59 14.91 30.15
N ASN A 81 12.41 15.16 31.17
CA ASN A 81 11.92 15.71 32.45
C ASN A 81 11.63 17.23 32.37
N ASP A 82 12.27 17.94 31.44
CA ASP A 82 12.23 19.40 31.35
C ASP A 82 11.25 19.88 30.27
N ILE A 83 9.97 19.52 30.40
CA ILE A 83 8.92 19.86 29.42
C ILE A 83 7.73 20.52 30.13
N ASP A 84 7.31 21.66 29.60
CA ASP A 84 6.14 22.38 30.09
C ASP A 84 4.87 22.05 29.29
N VAL A 85 5.00 21.81 27.98
CA VAL A 85 3.87 21.60 27.06
C VAL A 85 4.14 20.45 26.09
N VAL A 86 3.16 19.56 25.91
CA VAL A 86 3.19 18.50 24.90
C VAL A 86 2.30 18.87 23.71
N LEU A 87 2.87 18.75 22.51
CA LEU A 87 2.25 19.07 21.23
C LEU A 87 2.07 17.79 20.42
N SER A 88 0.92 17.61 19.79
CA SER A 88 0.71 16.50 18.84
C SER A 88 -0.44 16.78 17.88
N GLY A 89 -0.37 16.19 16.69
CA GLY A 89 -1.50 16.12 15.75
C GLY A 89 -2.42 14.93 15.99
N ASN A 90 -2.23 14.17 17.08
CA ASN A 90 -3.09 13.04 17.47
C ASN A 90 -3.78 13.33 18.81
N HIS A 91 -5.10 13.51 18.76
CA HIS A 91 -5.91 13.76 19.96
C HIS A 91 -5.77 12.65 21.01
N LYS A 92 -5.68 11.37 20.62
CA LYS A 92 -5.54 10.26 21.58
C LYS A 92 -4.25 10.35 22.40
N VAL A 93 -3.16 10.81 21.79
CA VAL A 93 -1.87 11.01 22.47
C VAL A 93 -1.98 12.15 23.47
N LEU A 94 -2.65 13.23 23.09
CA LEU A 94 -2.86 14.40 23.96
C LEU A 94 -3.80 14.07 25.12
N ASP A 95 -4.94 13.43 24.86
CA ASP A 95 -5.90 13.05 25.90
C ASP A 95 -5.22 12.21 26.99
N LYS A 96 -4.34 11.28 26.60
CA LYS A 96 -3.59 10.45 27.56
C LYS A 96 -2.60 11.25 28.41
N LEU A 97 -1.91 12.21 27.81
CA LEU A 97 -0.87 13.01 28.46
C LEU A 97 -1.42 14.26 29.19
N SER A 98 -2.66 14.66 28.91
CA SER A 98 -3.33 15.83 29.51
C SER A 98 -3.45 15.75 31.03
N SER A 99 -3.43 14.52 31.58
CA SER A 99 -3.45 14.25 33.02
C SER A 99 -2.15 14.66 33.74
N ARG A 100 -1.03 14.76 33.01
CA ARG A 100 0.31 14.97 33.59
C ARG A 100 1.04 16.19 33.01
N TYR A 101 0.68 16.63 31.82
CA TYR A 101 1.30 17.76 31.12
C TYR A 101 0.23 18.66 30.51
N LYS A 102 0.56 19.94 30.32
CA LYS A 102 -0.25 20.81 29.47
C LYS A 102 -0.14 20.32 28.03
N THR A 103 -1.27 20.18 27.34
CA THR A 103 -1.32 19.64 25.97
C THR A 103 -1.86 20.67 24.98
N GLU A 104 -1.25 20.77 23.80
CA GLU A 104 -1.70 21.62 22.68
C GLU A 104 -1.85 20.77 21.42
N PHE A 105 -3.02 20.84 20.78
CA PHE A 105 -3.23 20.21 19.49
C PHE A 105 -2.57 21.03 18.38
N VAL A 106 -1.82 20.34 17.52
CA VAL A 106 -1.20 20.93 16.35
C VAL A 106 -1.87 20.37 15.11
N ALA A 107 -2.68 21.19 14.45
CA ALA A 107 -3.32 20.83 13.20
C ALA A 107 -2.26 20.48 12.13
N ARG A 108 -2.61 19.52 11.26
CA ARG A 108 -1.76 19.17 10.13
C ARG A 108 -1.70 20.35 9.16
N THR A 109 -0.51 20.61 8.61
CA THR A 109 -0.37 21.60 7.53
C THR A 109 -1.01 21.03 6.26
N GLU A 110 -1.99 21.72 5.71
CA GLU A 110 -2.68 21.36 4.47
C GLU A 110 -2.05 22.08 3.25
N GLY A 111 -2.01 21.40 2.10
CA GLY A 111 -1.54 21.93 0.82
C GLY A 111 -0.52 21.03 0.12
N ILE A 112 -0.26 21.34 -1.16
CA ILE A 112 0.61 20.58 -2.07
C ILE A 112 2.03 20.43 -1.52
N GLY A 113 2.49 19.19 -1.32
CA GLY A 113 3.81 18.83 -0.79
C GLY A 113 3.88 18.74 0.73
N TYR A 114 2.76 18.91 1.43
CA TYR A 114 2.73 18.97 2.91
C TYR A 114 2.16 17.71 3.57
N SER A 115 1.73 16.71 2.80
CA SER A 115 1.35 15.39 3.36
C SER A 115 2.29 14.28 2.87
N ALA A 116 2.50 13.26 3.72
CA ALA A 116 3.18 12.04 3.29
C ALA A 116 2.51 11.38 2.07
N THR A 117 1.19 11.56 1.91
CA THR A 117 0.41 11.06 0.76
C THR A 117 0.78 11.80 -0.51
N GLU A 118 0.93 13.11 -0.46
CA GLU A 118 1.31 13.90 -1.62
C GLU A 118 2.80 13.83 -1.92
N ILE A 119 3.69 13.66 -0.94
CA ILE A 119 5.11 13.34 -1.24
C ILE A 119 5.21 11.98 -1.93
N ARG A 120 4.35 11.01 -1.57
CA ARG A 120 4.24 9.77 -2.33
C ARG A 120 3.76 10.03 -3.77
N GLU A 121 2.79 10.92 -3.97
CA GLU A 121 2.29 11.34 -5.30
C GLU A 121 3.28 12.21 -6.12
N SER A 122 4.07 13.06 -5.48
CA SER A 122 5.06 13.93 -6.14
C SER A 122 6.38 13.21 -6.39
N MET A 123 6.75 12.23 -5.55
CA MET A 123 7.80 11.27 -5.86
C MET A 123 7.39 10.31 -6.99
N LEU A 124 6.09 10.07 -7.19
CA LEU A 124 5.58 9.44 -8.42
C LEU A 124 5.77 10.37 -9.64
N GLY A 125 5.56 11.69 -9.48
CA GLY A 125 5.70 12.68 -10.57
C GLY A 125 7.13 13.05 -10.98
N SER A 126 8.11 13.03 -10.05
CA SER A 126 9.50 13.44 -10.34
C SER A 126 10.44 12.26 -10.68
N LYS A 127 9.96 11.02 -10.60
CA LYS A 127 10.67 9.81 -11.05
C LYS A 127 10.27 9.36 -12.46
N MET A 128 9.78 10.29 -13.29
CA MET A 128 9.48 10.06 -14.71
C MET A 128 10.70 10.09 -15.64
N LEU A 129 11.92 10.20 -15.09
CA LEU A 129 13.19 10.04 -15.83
C LEU A 129 14.05 8.93 -15.21
N SER A 130 13.48 7.74 -15.08
CA SER A 130 14.26 6.50 -15.15
C SER A 130 13.33 5.38 -15.57
N LEU A 131 13.52 4.90 -16.80
CA LEU A 131 13.04 3.61 -17.26
C LEU A 131 13.77 2.51 -16.46
N LYS A 132 13.35 2.33 -15.21
CA LYS A 132 13.54 1.20 -14.28
C LYS A 132 12.78 1.58 -13.00
N ASN A 133 11.80 0.76 -12.63
CA ASN A 133 10.82 1.00 -11.56
C ASN A 133 11.41 1.73 -10.34
N PRO A 134 10.68 2.68 -9.70
CA PRO A 134 11.00 3.08 -8.34
C PRO A 134 11.08 1.80 -7.50
N ASN A 135 12.20 1.56 -6.82
CA ASN A 135 12.55 0.37 -6.02
C ASN A 135 11.43 -0.19 -5.10
N ILE A 136 10.34 -0.73 -5.65
CA ILE A 136 9.58 -1.79 -5.03
C ILE A 136 10.41 -3.01 -5.36
N ASN A 137 11.26 -3.41 -4.43
CA ASN A 137 12.02 -4.65 -4.54
C ASN A 137 11.03 -5.81 -4.40
N LEU A 138 10.26 -6.06 -5.46
CA LEU A 138 9.35 -7.19 -5.56
C LEU A 138 10.21 -8.44 -5.56
N LYS A 139 10.24 -9.10 -4.41
CA LYS A 139 10.92 -10.38 -4.26
C LYS A 139 9.89 -11.49 -4.46
N MET A 140 10.18 -12.38 -5.40
CA MET A 140 9.49 -13.65 -5.49
C MET A 140 10.04 -14.57 -4.38
N GLU A 141 9.13 -15.20 -3.65
CA GLU A 141 9.41 -16.15 -2.58
C GLU A 141 8.67 -17.47 -2.89
N LEU A 142 9.22 -18.59 -2.43
CA LEU A 142 8.53 -19.88 -2.48
C LEU A 142 7.80 -20.12 -1.17
N VAL A 143 6.47 -20.21 -1.23
CA VAL A 143 5.61 -20.39 -0.05
C VAL A 143 4.88 -21.72 -0.14
N LYS A 144 4.75 -22.42 0.99
CA LYS A 144 3.99 -23.67 1.08
C LYS A 144 2.56 -23.43 0.62
N ILE A 145 2.15 -24.12 -0.44
CA ILE A 145 0.86 -23.85 -1.08
C ILE A 145 -0.32 -24.16 -0.15
N ALA A 146 -0.16 -25.13 0.75
CA ALA A 146 -1.16 -25.50 1.76
C ALA A 146 -1.47 -24.40 2.78
N THR A 147 -0.66 -23.35 2.85
CA THR A 147 -0.91 -22.19 3.73
C THR A 147 -1.74 -21.09 3.06
N LEU A 148 -1.82 -21.13 1.73
CA LEU A 148 -2.51 -20.12 0.93
C LEU A 148 -4.02 -20.33 0.99
N LYS A 149 -4.77 -19.23 1.05
CA LYS A 149 -6.23 -19.23 1.09
C LYS A 149 -6.77 -18.64 -0.21
N PRO A 150 -7.49 -19.44 -1.02
CA PRO A 150 -8.15 -18.91 -2.22
C PRO A 150 -9.25 -17.92 -1.81
N LEU A 151 -9.52 -16.96 -2.69
CA LEU A 151 -10.52 -15.91 -2.47
C LEU A 151 -11.75 -16.05 -3.36
N GLU A 152 -11.57 -16.55 -4.58
CA GLU A 152 -12.63 -16.67 -5.58
C GLU A 152 -12.66 -18.08 -6.16
N LEU A 153 -13.85 -18.51 -6.58
CA LEU A 153 -14.02 -19.64 -7.47
C LEU A 153 -13.36 -19.33 -8.82
N ILE A 154 -12.94 -20.39 -9.51
CA ILE A 154 -12.25 -20.30 -10.78
C ILE A 154 -13.11 -20.82 -11.93
N LEU A 155 -13.00 -20.13 -13.05
CA LEU A 155 -13.64 -20.51 -14.30
C LEU A 155 -12.94 -21.73 -14.94
N PRO A 156 -13.65 -22.84 -15.22
CA PRO A 156 -13.03 -24.07 -15.70
C PRO A 156 -12.33 -23.96 -17.06
N SER A 157 -12.89 -23.25 -18.04
CA SER A 157 -12.24 -23.10 -19.35
C SER A 157 -11.00 -22.23 -19.26
N HIS A 158 -11.04 -21.17 -18.45
CA HIS A 158 -9.88 -20.35 -18.17
C HIS A 158 -8.78 -21.13 -17.45
N LEU A 159 -9.13 -22.03 -16.51
CA LEU A 159 -8.15 -22.93 -15.90
C LEU A 159 -7.45 -23.77 -16.98
N ARG A 160 -8.21 -24.47 -17.84
CA ARG A 160 -7.63 -25.29 -18.91
C ARG A 160 -6.65 -24.52 -19.79
N ASN A 161 -6.98 -23.29 -20.16
CA ASN A 161 -6.07 -22.43 -20.93
C ASN A 161 -4.75 -22.15 -20.19
N ILE A 162 -4.83 -21.87 -18.88
CA ILE A 162 -3.65 -21.65 -18.03
C ILE A 162 -2.82 -22.92 -17.90
N GLU A 163 -3.47 -24.07 -17.72
CA GLU A 163 -2.81 -25.39 -17.66
C GLU A 163 -2.06 -25.69 -18.95
N GLU A 164 -2.71 -25.55 -20.10
CA GLU A 164 -2.10 -25.76 -21.42
C GLU A 164 -0.89 -24.84 -21.64
N MET A 165 -1.01 -23.56 -21.27
CA MET A 165 0.10 -22.61 -21.38
C MET A 165 1.29 -23.00 -20.50
N ILE A 166 1.04 -23.31 -19.22
CA ILE A 166 2.10 -23.67 -18.28
C ILE A 166 2.74 -25.01 -18.64
N GLU A 167 1.94 -26.00 -19.08
CA GLU A 167 2.45 -27.30 -19.50
C GLU A 167 3.21 -27.26 -20.81
N ARG A 168 2.85 -26.36 -21.73
CA ARG A 168 3.62 -26.13 -22.96
C ARG A 168 4.96 -25.45 -22.66
N ASP A 169 4.94 -24.40 -21.84
CA ASP A 169 6.11 -23.55 -21.59
C ASP A 169 7.01 -24.13 -20.48
N LYS A 170 6.50 -25.09 -19.70
CA LYS A 170 7.13 -25.68 -18.49
C LYS A 170 7.59 -24.64 -17.47
N ILE A 171 6.93 -23.47 -17.46
CA ILE A 171 7.28 -22.31 -16.65
C ILE A 171 6.01 -21.69 -16.06
N VAL A 172 6.05 -21.35 -14.77
CA VAL A 172 5.09 -20.40 -14.19
C VAL A 172 5.66 -18.99 -14.37
N LYS A 173 5.11 -18.25 -15.34
CA LYS A 173 5.67 -16.95 -15.77
C LYS A 173 5.46 -15.82 -14.76
N LYS A 174 4.30 -15.79 -14.11
CA LYS A 174 3.94 -14.76 -13.13
C LYS A 174 3.66 -15.41 -11.76
N PRO A 175 4.26 -14.91 -10.68
CA PRO A 175 3.99 -15.40 -9.33
C PRO A 175 2.58 -15.02 -8.87
N LEU A 176 2.05 -15.72 -7.88
CA LEU A 176 0.82 -15.31 -7.19
C LEU A 176 1.08 -14.03 -6.39
N ILE A 177 0.08 -13.17 -6.22
CA ILE A 177 0.18 -12.04 -5.28
C ILE A 177 -0.65 -12.39 -4.05
N VAL A 178 0.01 -12.38 -2.89
CA VAL A 178 -0.54 -12.95 -1.66
C VAL A 178 -0.44 -11.94 -0.51
N ASP A 179 -1.53 -11.77 0.25
CA ASP A 179 -1.51 -11.05 1.52
C ASP A 179 -0.57 -11.75 2.50
N ARG A 180 0.53 -11.10 2.88
CA ARG A 180 1.55 -11.64 3.80
C ARG A 180 0.98 -12.06 5.16
N LYS A 181 -0.04 -11.36 5.66
CA LYS A 181 -0.54 -11.55 7.03
C LYS A 181 -1.49 -12.74 7.13
N ASN A 182 -2.41 -12.87 6.16
CA ASN A 182 -3.47 -13.87 6.19
C ASN A 182 -3.28 -14.99 5.18
N MET A 183 -2.26 -14.88 4.32
CA MET A 183 -1.93 -15.81 3.23
C MET A 183 -3.03 -15.90 2.16
N ILE A 184 -3.77 -14.82 1.94
CA ILE A 184 -4.88 -14.78 0.97
C ILE A 184 -4.34 -14.56 -0.43
N VAL A 185 -4.78 -15.35 -1.40
CA VAL A 185 -4.46 -15.15 -2.82
C VAL A 185 -5.28 -13.97 -3.35
N LEU A 186 -4.62 -12.83 -3.56
CA LEU A 186 -5.23 -11.59 -4.07
C LEU A 186 -5.23 -11.52 -5.60
N ASP A 187 -4.25 -12.18 -6.24
CA ASP A 187 -4.14 -12.32 -7.69
C ASP A 187 -3.55 -13.68 -8.06
N GLY A 188 -4.15 -14.33 -9.05
CA GLY A 188 -3.67 -15.60 -9.61
C GLY A 188 -4.44 -16.84 -9.19
N SER A 189 -5.75 -16.75 -8.92
CA SER A 189 -6.60 -17.88 -8.50
C SER A 189 -6.46 -19.13 -9.38
N HIS A 190 -6.46 -19.00 -10.72
CA HIS A 190 -6.26 -20.14 -11.63
C HIS A 190 -4.86 -20.74 -11.55
N ARG A 191 -3.82 -19.90 -11.41
CA ARG A 191 -2.43 -20.36 -11.23
C ARG A 191 -2.26 -21.10 -9.91
N TYR A 192 -2.92 -20.61 -8.86
CA TYR A 192 -3.00 -21.29 -7.56
C TYR A 192 -3.67 -22.67 -7.72
N ALA A 193 -4.83 -22.72 -8.37
CA ALA A 193 -5.58 -23.96 -8.57
C ALA A 193 -4.79 -25.01 -9.37
N TYR A 194 -4.12 -24.61 -10.47
CA TYR A 194 -3.21 -25.49 -11.21
C TYR A 194 -2.10 -26.04 -10.31
N LEU A 195 -1.38 -25.16 -9.60
CA LEU A 195 -0.27 -25.59 -8.75
C LEU A 195 -0.73 -26.52 -7.62
N TYR A 196 -1.89 -26.20 -7.03
CA TYR A 196 -2.46 -26.97 -5.94
C TYR A 196 -2.96 -28.34 -6.42
N GLY A 197 -3.70 -28.37 -7.53
CA GLY A 197 -4.28 -29.59 -8.13
C GLY A 197 -3.23 -30.54 -8.69
N GLU A 198 -2.15 -30.00 -9.30
CA GLU A 198 -1.02 -30.81 -9.75
C GLU A 198 -0.12 -31.31 -8.61
N GLY A 199 -0.41 -30.93 -7.35
CA GLY A 199 0.28 -31.48 -6.19
C GLY A 199 1.59 -30.78 -5.85
N TYR A 200 1.89 -29.61 -6.41
CA TYR A 200 3.08 -28.85 -6.01
C TYR A 200 3.04 -28.53 -4.51
N GLU A 201 4.19 -28.59 -3.83
CA GLU A 201 4.28 -28.30 -2.40
C GLU A 201 4.45 -26.79 -2.13
N TYR A 202 5.09 -26.08 -3.08
CA TYR A 202 5.38 -24.66 -3.00
C TYR A 202 4.84 -23.92 -4.22
N ALA A 203 4.41 -22.69 -4.01
CA ALA A 203 4.03 -21.75 -5.06
C ALA A 203 5.00 -20.55 -5.09
N PRO A 204 5.35 -20.04 -6.28
CA PRO A 204 6.02 -18.76 -6.41
C PRO A 204 5.04 -17.63 -6.08
N VAL A 205 5.39 -16.80 -5.10
CA VAL A 205 4.53 -15.72 -4.61
C VAL A 205 5.29 -14.40 -4.47
N ILE A 206 4.58 -13.30 -4.64
CA ILE A 206 4.96 -11.97 -4.17
C ILE A 206 4.09 -11.71 -2.93
N LEU A 207 4.74 -11.60 -1.78
CA LEU A 207 4.08 -11.27 -0.52
C LEU A 207 3.93 -9.76 -0.40
N VAL A 208 2.70 -9.28 -0.32
CA VAL A 208 2.36 -7.87 -0.14
C VAL A 208 1.77 -7.62 1.25
N ASP A 209 1.99 -6.42 1.78
CA ASP A 209 1.25 -5.96 2.95
C ASP A 209 -0.13 -5.47 2.51
N TYR A 210 -1.16 -6.30 2.68
CA TYR A 210 -2.51 -5.93 2.25
C TYR A 210 -3.12 -4.81 3.10
N ASP A 211 -2.55 -4.47 4.26
CA ASP A 211 -2.95 -3.31 5.04
C ASP A 211 -2.39 -1.99 4.48
N ASP A 212 -1.46 -2.04 3.50
CA ASP A 212 -0.99 -0.86 2.76
C ASP A 212 -2.15 -0.21 1.98
N GLU A 213 -2.42 1.08 2.26
CA GLU A 213 -3.45 1.88 1.58
C GLU A 213 -3.18 2.07 0.08
N ALA A 214 -1.93 1.92 -0.36
CA ALA A 214 -1.59 1.92 -1.79
C ALA A 214 -2.11 0.68 -2.53
N ILE A 215 -2.44 -0.38 -1.80
CA ILE A 215 -3.16 -1.54 -2.31
C ILE A 215 -4.62 -1.38 -1.93
N PHE A 216 -5.53 -1.45 -2.89
CA PHE A 216 -6.96 -1.38 -2.61
C PHE A 216 -7.70 -2.37 -3.48
N VAL A 217 -8.93 -2.67 -3.07
CA VAL A 217 -9.81 -3.62 -3.76
C VAL A 217 -10.98 -2.84 -4.33
N GLY A 218 -11.40 -3.16 -5.54
CA GLY A 218 -12.66 -2.69 -6.13
C GLY A 218 -13.43 -3.86 -6.74
N LYS A 219 -14.51 -3.53 -7.43
CA LYS A 219 -15.34 -4.50 -8.17
C LYS A 219 -15.11 -4.40 -9.68
N HIS A 220 -14.80 -3.20 -10.16
CA HIS A 220 -14.55 -2.90 -11.56
C HIS A 220 -13.19 -2.19 -11.76
N LEU A 221 -12.52 -2.39 -12.89
CA LEU A 221 -11.20 -1.83 -13.21
C LEU A 221 -11.18 -0.31 -13.13
N LYS A 222 -12.27 0.35 -13.57
CA LYS A 222 -12.41 1.82 -13.44
C LYS A 222 -12.28 2.34 -12.01
N HIS A 223 -12.51 1.49 -10.99
CA HIS A 223 -12.30 1.87 -9.59
C HIS A 223 -10.84 2.19 -9.28
N ARG A 224 -9.90 1.84 -10.17
CA ARG A 224 -8.51 2.31 -10.12
C ARG A 224 -8.42 3.84 -10.09
N PHE A 225 -9.31 4.51 -10.82
CA PHE A 225 -9.23 5.95 -11.10
C PHE A 225 -10.43 6.72 -10.57
N ILE A 226 -11.60 6.09 -10.51
CA ILE A 226 -12.87 6.73 -10.16
C ILE A 226 -13.39 6.10 -8.88
N LYS A 227 -13.73 6.95 -7.90
CA LYS A 227 -14.41 6.50 -6.69
C LYS A 227 -15.90 6.31 -6.99
N ASP A 228 -16.38 5.09 -6.83
CA ASP A 228 -17.81 4.77 -6.93
C ASP A 228 -18.45 4.89 -5.53
N GLU A 229 -19.59 5.56 -5.43
CA GLU A 229 -20.36 5.64 -4.18
C GLU A 229 -21.02 4.31 -3.83
N ASN A 230 -21.25 3.43 -4.81
CA ASN A 230 -21.73 2.05 -4.63
C ASN A 230 -20.61 1.05 -4.33
N PHE A 231 -19.48 1.54 -3.85
CA PHE A 231 -18.35 0.72 -3.44
C PHE A 231 -18.72 -0.18 -2.25
N THR A 232 -18.80 -1.49 -2.50
CA THR A 232 -19.34 -2.46 -1.54
C THR A 232 -18.30 -3.44 -0.99
N ILE A 233 -17.14 -3.58 -1.62
CA ILE A 233 -16.14 -4.59 -1.23
C ILE A 233 -15.05 -3.93 -0.39
N SER A 234 -14.87 -4.38 0.84
CA SER A 234 -13.80 -3.92 1.73
C SER A 234 -12.71 -4.98 1.93
N LYS A 235 -11.48 -4.56 2.26
CA LYS A 235 -10.41 -5.48 2.67
C LYS A 235 -10.80 -6.36 3.86
N ALA A 236 -11.64 -5.82 4.75
CA ALA A 236 -12.16 -6.56 5.91
C ALA A 236 -13.08 -7.71 5.47
N GLU A 237 -13.98 -7.45 4.51
CA GLU A 237 -14.84 -8.48 3.91
C GLU A 237 -14.00 -9.54 3.17
N VAL A 238 -13.04 -9.11 2.35
CA VAL A 238 -12.09 -10.01 1.66
C VAL A 238 -11.40 -10.97 2.63
N ARG A 239 -10.89 -10.44 3.74
CA ARG A 239 -10.27 -11.23 4.80
C ARG A 239 -11.25 -12.20 5.45
N GLN A 240 -12.43 -11.70 5.83
CA GLN A 240 -13.46 -12.52 6.45
C GLN A 240 -13.83 -13.69 5.54
N ARG A 241 -14.08 -13.44 4.25
CA ARG A 241 -14.44 -14.47 3.28
C ARG A 241 -13.36 -15.53 3.13
N ALA A 242 -12.11 -15.11 2.90
CA ALA A 242 -11.00 -16.04 2.72
C ALA A 242 -10.70 -16.89 3.97
N ILE A 243 -10.83 -16.32 5.16
CA ILE A 243 -10.61 -17.05 6.43
C ILE A 243 -11.70 -18.10 6.67
N HIS A 244 -12.94 -17.82 6.27
CA HIS A 244 -14.08 -18.74 6.43
C HIS A 244 -14.30 -19.62 5.20
N GLU A 245 -13.37 -19.65 4.26
CA GLU A 245 -13.46 -20.43 3.01
C GLU A 245 -14.73 -20.15 2.19
N ASN A 246 -15.31 -18.95 2.37
CA ASN A 246 -16.49 -18.50 1.65
C ASN A 246 -16.07 -17.78 0.36
N LEU A 247 -15.72 -18.57 -0.66
CA LEU A 247 -15.20 -18.07 -1.93
C LEU A 247 -16.22 -17.15 -2.62
N TYR A 248 -15.71 -16.06 -3.19
CA TYR A 248 -16.51 -15.24 -4.10
C TYR A 248 -16.78 -15.96 -5.42
N PRO A 249 -17.86 -15.60 -6.13
CA PRO A 249 -17.98 -15.92 -7.54
C PRO A 249 -16.77 -15.40 -8.34
N PRO A 250 -16.44 -15.99 -9.49
CA PRO A 250 -15.29 -15.60 -10.28
C PRO A 250 -15.35 -14.12 -10.68
N ARG A 251 -14.18 -13.45 -10.68
CA ARG A 251 -14.03 -12.05 -11.12
C ARG A 251 -14.86 -11.07 -10.30
N THR A 252 -15.12 -11.35 -9.02
CA THR A 252 -15.85 -10.43 -8.14
C THR A 252 -14.97 -9.27 -7.65
N THR A 253 -13.68 -9.53 -7.42
CA THR A 253 -12.73 -8.56 -6.84
C THR A 253 -11.71 -8.08 -7.88
N ARG A 254 -11.28 -6.82 -7.74
CA ARG A 254 -10.19 -6.21 -8.50
C ARG A 254 -9.19 -5.64 -7.53
N HIS A 255 -8.04 -6.29 -7.36
CA HIS A 255 -6.96 -5.76 -6.56
C HIS A 255 -6.06 -4.85 -7.38
N PHE A 256 -5.90 -3.62 -6.89
CA PHE A 256 -5.06 -2.60 -7.48
C PHE A 256 -3.77 -2.50 -6.66
N PHE A 257 -2.64 -2.68 -7.33
CA PHE A 257 -1.32 -2.68 -6.70
C PHE A 257 -0.53 -1.45 -7.17
N PRO A 258 0.33 -0.87 -6.32
CA PRO A 258 1.16 0.29 -6.66
C PRO A 258 2.39 -0.09 -7.50
N PHE A 259 2.34 -1.24 -8.20
CA PHE A 259 3.41 -1.77 -9.02
C PHE A 259 2.86 -2.48 -10.25
N ARG A 260 3.71 -2.60 -11.27
CA ARG A 260 3.41 -3.43 -12.45
C ARG A 260 3.66 -4.89 -12.11
N LYS A 261 2.78 -5.77 -12.61
CA LYS A 261 2.91 -7.22 -12.46
C LYS A 261 3.97 -7.73 -13.42
N GLU A 262 5.24 -7.62 -13.02
CA GLU A 262 6.39 -8.12 -13.80
C GLU A 262 6.43 -9.64 -13.87
N ASP A 263 7.17 -10.17 -14.83
CA ASP A 263 7.38 -11.61 -14.98
C ASP A 263 8.51 -12.07 -14.07
N PHE A 264 8.27 -13.13 -13.30
CA PHE A 264 9.28 -13.85 -12.51
C PHE A 264 9.18 -15.33 -12.91
N PRO A 265 9.72 -15.70 -14.09
CA PRO A 265 9.58 -17.05 -14.59
C PRO A 265 10.30 -18.04 -13.66
N ILE A 266 9.60 -19.10 -13.28
CA ILE A 266 10.18 -20.24 -12.57
C ILE A 266 9.86 -21.52 -13.33
N ALA A 267 10.87 -22.37 -13.54
CA ALA A 267 10.65 -23.64 -14.21
C ALA A 267 9.91 -24.61 -13.27
N LEU A 268 8.98 -25.40 -13.82
CA LEU A 268 8.24 -26.39 -13.02
C LEU A 268 9.16 -27.41 -12.34
N LEU A 269 10.32 -27.70 -12.95
CA LEU A 269 11.34 -28.60 -12.39
C LEU A 269 11.97 -28.08 -11.10
N GLU A 270 11.90 -26.78 -10.83
CA GLU A 270 12.40 -26.16 -9.60
C GLU A 270 11.39 -26.29 -8.44
N LEU A 271 10.15 -26.64 -8.76
CA LEU A 271 9.08 -26.80 -7.78
C LEU A 271 8.92 -28.27 -7.42
N ARG A 272 8.99 -28.56 -6.11
CA ARG A 272 8.73 -29.91 -5.61
C ARG A 272 7.27 -30.29 -5.85
N LYS A 273 7.07 -31.43 -6.49
CA LYS A 273 5.76 -32.00 -6.82
C LYS A 273 5.48 -33.24 -5.97
N GLY A 274 4.29 -33.30 -5.38
CA GLY A 274 3.75 -34.44 -4.65
C GLY A 274 2.59 -35.08 -5.41
N GLU A 275 1.65 -35.66 -4.67
CA GLU A 275 0.44 -36.24 -5.24
C GLU A 275 -0.57 -35.16 -5.66
N LYS A 276 -1.30 -35.44 -6.74
CA LYS A 276 -2.38 -34.57 -7.21
C LYS A 276 -3.46 -34.40 -6.13
N ARG A 277 -4.09 -33.23 -6.11
CA ARG A 277 -5.15 -32.88 -5.15
C ARG A 277 -6.46 -32.63 -5.88
N ASP A 278 -7.57 -32.99 -5.24
CA ASP A 278 -8.88 -32.61 -5.74
C ASP A 278 -9.09 -31.09 -5.61
N ILE A 279 -9.57 -30.48 -6.69
CA ILE A 279 -9.85 -29.04 -6.78
C ILE A 279 -11.32 -28.74 -7.10
N SER A 280 -12.21 -29.75 -7.01
CA SER A 280 -13.62 -29.59 -7.35
C SER A 280 -14.30 -28.46 -6.58
N HIS A 281 -13.87 -28.24 -5.32
CA HIS A 281 -14.36 -27.16 -4.45
C HIS A 281 -13.93 -25.75 -4.88
N LEU A 282 -12.95 -25.61 -5.79
CA LEU A 282 -12.50 -24.32 -6.33
C LEU A 282 -13.20 -23.97 -7.65
N LEU A 283 -13.83 -24.95 -8.32
CA LEU A 283 -14.42 -24.77 -9.63
C LEU A 283 -15.82 -24.16 -9.53
N GLU A 284 -16.06 -23.13 -10.33
CA GLU A 284 -17.42 -22.62 -10.54
C GLU A 284 -18.24 -23.62 -11.35
N ASN A 285 -19.50 -23.85 -10.93
CA ASN A 285 -20.44 -24.67 -11.69
C ASN A 285 -21.15 -23.80 -12.75
N ILE A 286 -20.54 -23.68 -13.92
CA ILE A 286 -20.98 -22.76 -14.97
C ILE A 286 -20.94 -23.40 -16.36
N SER A 287 -21.87 -23.00 -17.24
CA SER A 287 -21.86 -23.43 -18.65
C SER A 287 -20.77 -22.69 -19.43
N LEU A 288 -20.30 -23.28 -20.54
CA LEU A 288 -19.34 -22.61 -21.42
C LEU A 288 -19.88 -21.27 -21.95
N LEU A 289 -21.18 -21.19 -22.24
CA LEU A 289 -21.81 -19.96 -22.74
C LEU A 289 -21.81 -18.85 -21.69
N ASP A 290 -22.06 -19.19 -20.43
CA ASP A 290 -22.05 -18.23 -19.33
C ASP A 290 -20.62 -17.79 -18.98
N GLU A 291 -19.65 -18.70 -19.05
CA GLU A 291 -18.23 -18.35 -18.92
C GLU A 291 -17.78 -17.37 -20.01
N MET A 292 -18.18 -17.60 -21.27
CA MET A 292 -17.95 -16.67 -22.38
C MET A 292 -18.62 -15.31 -22.15
N ALA A 293 -19.79 -15.28 -21.50
CA ALA A 293 -20.45 -14.02 -21.14
C ALA A 293 -19.67 -13.25 -20.06
N LEU A 294 -19.12 -13.93 -19.05
CA LEU A 294 -18.24 -13.31 -18.05
C LEU A 294 -16.95 -12.75 -18.67
N ASP A 295 -16.36 -13.49 -19.62
CA ASP A 295 -15.18 -13.03 -20.36
C ASP A 295 -15.48 -11.75 -21.16
N ARG A 296 -16.62 -11.70 -21.87
CA ARG A 296 -17.07 -10.48 -22.56
C ARG A 296 -17.31 -9.33 -21.60
N GLY A 297 -17.91 -9.59 -20.44
CA GLY A 297 -18.10 -8.57 -19.40
C GLY A 297 -16.78 -7.95 -18.93
N TYR A 298 -15.75 -8.78 -18.76
CA TYR A 298 -14.42 -8.28 -18.40
C TYR A 298 -13.73 -7.51 -19.51
N ILE A 299 -13.93 -7.89 -20.78
CA ILE A 299 -13.43 -7.10 -21.92
C ILE A 299 -14.08 -5.70 -21.90
N ASN A 300 -15.38 -5.63 -21.68
CA ASN A 300 -16.09 -4.34 -21.58
C ASN A 300 -15.57 -3.48 -20.41
N GLU A 301 -15.21 -4.12 -19.29
CA GLU A 301 -14.59 -3.45 -18.14
C GLU A 301 -13.21 -2.86 -18.47
N ILE A 302 -12.42 -3.55 -19.32
CA ILE A 302 -11.15 -3.02 -19.84
C ILE A 302 -11.42 -1.82 -20.76
N ASP A 303 -12.41 -1.91 -21.64
CA ASP A 303 -12.77 -0.81 -22.54
C ASP A 303 -13.19 0.44 -21.74
N GLU A 304 -13.98 0.27 -20.67
CA GLU A 304 -14.31 1.34 -19.73
C GLU A 304 -13.06 1.95 -19.07
N GLU A 305 -12.10 1.13 -18.62
CA GLU A 305 -10.84 1.62 -18.03
C GLU A 305 -10.00 2.41 -19.06
N ILE A 306 -9.96 1.97 -20.32
CA ILE A 306 -9.26 2.66 -21.40
C ILE A 306 -9.85 4.05 -21.65
N VAL A 307 -11.19 4.17 -21.70
CA VAL A 307 -11.86 5.46 -21.89
C VAL A 307 -11.47 6.43 -20.78
N VAL A 308 -11.50 5.98 -19.53
CA VAL A 308 -11.10 6.80 -18.37
C VAL A 308 -9.66 7.28 -18.51
N ILE A 309 -8.73 6.39 -18.89
CA ILE A 309 -7.32 6.75 -19.11
C ILE A 309 -7.17 7.79 -20.23
N GLN A 310 -7.94 7.66 -21.32
CA GLN A 310 -7.91 8.62 -22.43
C GLN A 310 -8.38 10.01 -22.01
N GLU A 311 -9.39 10.10 -21.13
CA GLU A 311 -9.85 11.37 -20.56
C GLU A 311 -8.75 12.04 -19.72
N TYR A 312 -8.13 11.30 -18.80
CA TYR A 312 -6.99 11.81 -18.03
C TYR A 312 -5.83 12.25 -18.92
N LEU A 313 -5.52 11.48 -19.96
CA LEU A 313 -4.44 11.82 -20.89
C LEU A 313 -4.76 13.12 -21.65
N LYS A 314 -6.02 13.32 -22.05
CA LYS A 314 -6.48 14.55 -22.69
C LYS A 314 -6.30 15.76 -21.77
N GLU A 315 -6.69 15.67 -20.50
CA GLU A 315 -6.50 16.76 -19.51
C GLU A 315 -5.02 17.15 -19.35
N GLN A 316 -4.12 16.16 -19.36
CA GLN A 316 -2.67 16.41 -19.29
C GLN A 316 -2.16 17.13 -20.54
N TYR A 317 -2.61 16.73 -21.74
CA TYR A 317 -2.25 17.44 -22.98
C TYR A 317 -2.75 18.88 -22.99
N GLU A 318 -3.99 19.13 -22.56
CA GLU A 318 -4.52 20.49 -22.44
C GLU A 318 -3.69 21.36 -21.48
N THR A 319 -3.25 20.78 -20.37
CA THR A 319 -2.37 21.45 -19.39
C THR A 319 -1.00 21.77 -20.00
N GLN A 320 -0.42 20.82 -20.73
CA GLN A 320 0.86 21.00 -21.43
C GLN A 320 0.79 22.16 -22.45
N ILE A 321 -0.27 22.19 -23.27
CA ILE A 321 -0.50 23.24 -24.27
C ILE A 321 -0.59 24.61 -23.59
N LYS A 322 -1.43 24.75 -22.54
CA LYS A 322 -1.57 26.01 -21.78
C LYS A 322 -0.24 26.52 -21.24
N MET A 323 0.60 25.62 -20.72
CA MET A 323 1.93 25.99 -20.20
C MET A 323 2.87 26.45 -21.31
N MET A 324 2.86 25.79 -22.48
CA MET A 324 3.66 26.21 -23.64
C MET A 324 3.26 27.59 -24.13
N GLU A 325 1.96 27.85 -24.30
CA GLU A 325 1.44 29.16 -24.74
C GLU A 325 1.80 30.29 -23.76
N SER A 326 1.71 30.02 -22.45
CA SER A 326 2.07 30.99 -21.40
C SER A 326 3.56 31.36 -21.36
N ASN A 327 4.43 30.48 -21.85
CA ASN A 327 5.88 30.71 -21.92
C ASN A 327 6.30 31.43 -23.22
N VAL A 328 5.46 31.45 -24.26
CA VAL A 328 5.71 32.19 -25.51
C VAL A 328 5.25 33.65 -25.40
N ALA A 329 4.35 33.96 -24.46
CA ALA A 329 3.85 35.31 -24.20
C ALA A 329 4.71 36.16 -23.23
N LYS A 330 5.83 35.62 -22.74
CA LYS A 330 6.86 36.32 -21.94
C LYS A 330 8.14 36.45 -22.76
#